data_AF-A0A699UKB6-F1
#
_entry.id   AF-A0A699UKB6-F1
#
_cell.length_a   1.000
_cell.length_b   1.000
_cell.length_c   1.000
_cell.angle_alpha   90.00
_cell.angle_beta   90.00
_cell.angle_gamma   90.00
#
_symmetry.space_group_name_H-M   'P 1'
#
loop_
_entity.id
_entity.type
_entity.pdbx_description
1 polymer ?
#
loop_
_entity_poly.entity_id
_entity_poly.type
_entity_poly.pdbx_seq_one_letter_code
_entity_poly.pdbx_strand_id
1 'polypeptide(L)'
;RVLFDIEQIMRIFLWCQGNMSRGKAKVAWDVVCLPKQEGSLGIRRLDHFNKALMVSHVWKLLSLKESLWVKWIHVYKLKNRSFWDIPYHGTMSWSWWKLLLLRPLIQEFI
;
A
#
# COMPACT_ATOMS: atom_id res chain seq x y z
N ARG A 1 -3.45 10.82 -2.52
CA ARG A 1 -2.71 11.95 -3.12
C ARG A 1 -1.38 11.46 -3.69
N VAL A 2 -0.37 11.18 -2.87
CA VAL A 2 0.96 10.72 -3.35
C VAL A 2 0.90 9.56 -4.35
N LEU A 3 0.13 8.49 -4.07
CA LEU A 3 0.02 7.36 -5.01
C LEU A 3 -0.57 7.76 -6.36
N PHE A 4 -1.55 8.67 -6.36
CA PHE A 4 -2.14 9.21 -7.60
C PHE A 4 -1.14 10.06 -8.36
N ASP A 5 -0.37 10.90 -7.66
CA ASP A 5 0.63 11.76 -8.27
C ASP A 5 1.75 10.92 -8.92
N ILE A 6 2.17 9.83 -8.28
CA ILE A 6 3.14 8.88 -8.85
C ILE A 6 2.53 8.16 -10.05
N GLU A 7 1.29 7.64 -9.96
CA GLU A 7 0.62 7.02 -11.12
C GLU A 7 0.48 8.01 -12.27
N GLN A 8 0.25 9.29 -12.00
CA GLN A 8 0.20 10.33 -13.02
C GLN A 8 1.55 10.48 -13.72
N ILE A 9 2.66 10.54 -12.97
CA ILE A 9 4.02 10.58 -13.54
C ILE A 9 4.28 9.34 -14.41
N MET A 10 3.88 8.15 -13.95
CA MET A 10 4.01 6.92 -14.73
C MET A 10 3.22 6.98 -16.04
N ARG A 11 1.98 7.51 -16.01
CA ARG A 11 1.14 7.71 -17.21
C ARG A 11 1.78 8.70 -18.19
N ILE A 12 2.31 9.81 -17.69
CA ILE A 12 2.97 10.84 -18.50
C ILE A 12 4.25 10.29 -19.15
N PHE A 13 5.03 9.51 -18.40
CA PHE A 13 6.20 8.84 -18.94
C PHE A 13 5.80 7.89 -20.07
N LEU A 14 4.80 7.03 -19.84
CA LEU A 14 4.37 6.01 -20.80
C LEU A 14 3.80 6.60 -22.10
N TRP A 15 2.93 7.61 -21.99
CA TRP A 15 2.18 8.13 -23.14
C TRP A 15 2.74 9.41 -23.75
N CYS A 16 3.46 10.20 -22.95
CA CYS A 16 3.90 11.52 -23.35
C CYS A 16 5.42 11.69 -23.38
N GLN A 17 6.19 10.62 -23.16
CA GLN A 17 7.66 10.65 -23.12
C GLN A 17 8.20 11.69 -22.11
N GLY A 18 7.48 11.88 -21.00
CA GLY A 18 7.84 12.86 -19.97
C GLY A 18 7.34 14.29 -20.22
N ASN A 19 6.77 14.59 -21.39
CA ASN A 19 6.18 15.90 -21.66
C ASN A 19 4.77 16.02 -21.05
N MET A 20 4.49 17.11 -20.35
CA MET A 20 3.18 17.40 -19.73
C MET A 20 2.12 17.85 -20.76
N SER A 21 1.96 17.10 -21.85
CA SER A 21 0.93 17.34 -22.88
C SER A 21 -0.32 16.50 -22.60
N ARG A 22 -1.49 17.14 -22.58
CA ARG A 22 -2.79 16.45 -22.47
C ARG A 22 -3.12 15.69 -23.77
N GLY A 23 -3.81 14.56 -23.67
CA GLY A 23 -4.44 13.88 -24.83
C GLY A 23 -3.65 12.78 -25.53
N LYS A 24 -2.46 12.39 -25.07
CA LYS A 24 -1.68 11.29 -25.70
C LYS A 24 -1.97 9.90 -25.16
N ALA A 25 -2.76 9.77 -24.10
CA ALA A 25 -3.09 8.47 -23.52
C ALA A 25 -4.01 7.70 -24.49
N LYS A 26 -3.49 6.62 -25.06
CA LYS A 26 -4.22 5.78 -26.03
C LYS A 26 -5.06 4.69 -25.38
N VAL A 27 -4.73 4.32 -24.14
CA VAL A 27 -5.38 3.23 -23.41
C VAL A 27 -5.67 3.69 -21.98
N ALA A 28 -6.85 3.36 -21.47
CA ALA A 28 -7.22 3.61 -20.09
C ALA A 28 -6.21 2.95 -19.13
N TRP A 29 -5.87 3.63 -18.04
CA TRP A 29 -4.85 3.14 -17.12
C TRP A 29 -5.25 1.84 -16.43
N ASP A 30 -6.55 1.62 -16.20
CA ASP A 30 -7.03 0.37 -15.61
C ASP A 30 -6.81 -0.82 -16.55
N VAL A 31 -6.92 -0.61 -17.88
CA VAL A 31 -6.58 -1.62 -18.88
C VAL A 31 -5.07 -1.88 -18.86
N VAL A 32 -4.24 -0.84 -18.85
CA VAL A 32 -2.75 -0.94 -18.76
C VAL A 32 -2.31 -1.78 -17.56
N CYS A 33 -3.09 -1.73 -16.47
CA CYS A 33 -2.80 -2.43 -15.24
C CYS A 33 -3.25 -3.90 -15.20
N LEU A 34 -4.00 -4.37 -16.19
CA LEU A 34 -4.39 -5.78 -16.30
C LEU A 34 -3.15 -6.69 -16.42
N PRO A 35 -3.25 -7.95 -15.98
CA PRO A 35 -2.18 -8.95 -16.13
C PRO A 35 -1.68 -9.06 -17.58
N LYS A 36 -0.40 -9.41 -17.76
CA LYS A 36 0.18 -9.59 -19.10
C LYS A 36 -0.49 -10.74 -19.88
N GLN A 37 -1.02 -11.72 -19.16
CA GLN A 37 -1.76 -12.85 -19.72
C GLN A 37 -3.05 -12.38 -20.43
N GLU A 38 -3.61 -11.23 -20.03
CA GLU A 38 -4.78 -10.61 -20.66
C GLU A 38 -4.38 -9.64 -21.80
N GLY A 39 -3.12 -9.70 -22.27
CA GLY A 39 -2.64 -8.90 -23.40
C GLY A 39 -2.29 -7.45 -23.05
N SER A 40 -2.26 -7.09 -21.76
CA SER A 40 -1.88 -5.76 -21.29
C SER A 40 -0.41 -5.68 -20.84
N LEU A 41 0.01 -4.50 -20.36
CA LEU A 41 1.38 -4.24 -19.93
C LEU A 41 1.72 -4.83 -18.55
N GLY A 42 0.72 -5.20 -17.74
CA GLY A 42 0.96 -5.79 -16.42
C GLY A 42 1.53 -4.81 -15.40
N ILE A 43 1.29 -3.51 -15.56
CA ILE A 43 1.76 -2.50 -14.61
C ILE A 43 0.92 -2.60 -13.33
N ARG A 44 1.56 -2.73 -12.17
CA ARG A 44 0.83 -2.84 -10.91
C ARG A 44 0.16 -1.50 -10.55
N ARG A 45 -1.14 -1.53 -10.24
CA ARG A 45 -1.85 -0.42 -9.59
C ARG A 45 -1.18 -0.12 -8.25
N LEU A 46 -0.75 1.13 -8.06
CA LEU A 46 -0.01 1.51 -6.86
C LEU A 46 -0.88 1.50 -5.61
N ASP A 47 -2.19 1.76 -5.75
CA ASP A 47 -3.12 1.64 -4.63
C ASP A 47 -3.15 0.21 -4.06
N HIS A 48 -3.37 -0.79 -4.92
CA HIS A 48 -3.38 -2.19 -4.52
C HIS A 48 -2.01 -2.66 -4.03
N PHE A 49 -0.95 -2.25 -4.72
CA PHE A 49 0.40 -2.66 -4.34
C PHE A 49 0.82 -2.07 -2.98
N ASN A 50 0.52 -0.79 -2.73
CA ASN A 50 0.79 -0.16 -1.43
C ASN A 50 -0.01 -0.83 -0.31
N LYS A 51 -1.29 -1.16 -0.54
CA LYS A 51 -2.10 -1.93 0.42
C LYS A 51 -1.48 -3.28 0.72
N ALA A 52 -1.06 -4.04 -0.29
CA ALA A 52 -0.41 -5.33 -0.12
C ALA A 52 0.91 -5.23 0.67
N LEU A 53 1.73 -4.20 0.43
CA LEU A 53 2.96 -3.97 1.17
C LEU A 53 2.71 -3.63 2.65
N MET A 54 1.66 -2.85 2.94
CA MET A 54 1.25 -2.54 4.31
C MET A 54 0.73 -3.81 5.01
N VAL A 55 -0.11 -4.61 4.34
CA VAL A 55 -0.57 -5.91 4.87
C VAL A 55 0.62 -6.84 5.15
N SER A 56 1.61 -6.89 4.26
CA SER A 56 2.84 -7.67 4.49
C SER A 56 3.60 -7.20 5.75
N HIS A 57 3.60 -5.90 6.05
CA HIS A 57 4.19 -5.40 7.30
C HIS A 57 3.40 -5.84 8.53
N VAL A 58 2.07 -5.77 8.48
CA VAL A 58 1.22 -6.27 9.56
C VAL A 58 1.40 -7.78 9.74
N TRP A 59 1.47 -8.55 8.66
CA TRP A 59 1.73 -9.98 8.72
C TRP A 59 3.04 -10.31 9.43
N LYS A 60 4.12 -9.57 9.14
CA LYS A 60 5.41 -9.72 9.84
C LYS A 60 5.31 -9.38 11.32
N LEU A 61 4.48 -8.39 11.67
CA LEU A 61 4.22 -8.00 13.06
C LEU A 61 3.50 -9.12 13.82
N LEU A 62 2.50 -9.75 13.20
CA LEU A 62 1.71 -10.83 13.77
C LEU A 62 2.48 -12.15 13.87
N SER A 63 3.28 -12.47 12.85
CA SER A 63 4.11 -13.68 12.79
C SER A 63 5.38 -13.61 13.66
N LEU A 64 5.54 -12.55 14.47
CA LEU A 64 6.70 -12.32 15.34
C LEU A 64 8.05 -12.49 14.62
N LYS A 65 8.14 -12.05 13.36
CA LYS A 65 9.37 -12.19 12.59
C LYS A 65 10.49 -11.37 13.24
N GLU A 66 11.68 -11.96 13.36
CA GLU A 66 12.86 -11.31 13.93
C GLU A 66 13.36 -10.13 13.08
N SER A 67 12.73 -8.98 13.26
CA SER A 67 13.09 -7.71 12.64
C SER A 67 13.16 -6.66 13.73
N LEU A 68 14.16 -5.76 13.67
CA LEU A 68 14.28 -4.63 14.58
C LEU A 68 13.01 -3.78 14.60
N TRP A 69 12.39 -3.58 13.43
CA TRP A 69 11.12 -2.85 13.33
C TRP A 69 10.01 -3.57 14.08
N VAL A 70 9.90 -4.90 13.95
CA VAL A 70 8.90 -5.70 14.68
C VAL A 70 9.14 -5.59 16.19
N LYS A 71 10.38 -5.81 16.65
CA LYS A 71 10.77 -5.69 18.07
C LYS A 71 10.42 -4.30 18.62
N TRP A 72 10.74 -3.24 17.88
CA TRP A 72 10.42 -1.86 18.28
C TRP A 72 8.91 -1.60 18.37
N ILE A 73 8.12 -2.05 17.38
CA ILE A 73 6.66 -1.89 17.40
C ILE A 73 6.04 -2.62 18.59
N HIS A 74 6.50 -3.84 18.89
CA HIS A 74 6.02 -4.60 20.05
C HIS A 74 6.28 -3.87 21.36
N VAL A 75 7.47 -3.33 21.55
CA VAL A 75 7.86 -2.60 22.77
C VAL A 75 7.14 -1.26 22.89
N TYR A 76 7.11 -0.44 21.84
CA TYR A 76 6.70 0.96 21.94
C TYR A 76 5.24 1.23 21.53
N LYS A 77 4.68 0.46 20.60
CA LYS A 77 3.32 0.67 20.08
C LYS A 77 2.32 -0.32 20.66
N LEU A 78 2.64 -1.61 20.68
CA LEU A 78 1.73 -2.63 21.20
C LEU A 78 1.74 -2.68 22.73
N LYS A 79 2.93 -2.59 23.36
CA LYS A 79 3.08 -2.62 24.83
C LYS A 79 2.41 -3.84 25.45
N ASN A 80 2.75 -5.04 24.95
CA ASN A 80 2.15 -6.33 25.33
C ASN A 80 0.65 -6.48 25.08
N ARG A 81 0.01 -5.57 24.33
CA ARG A 81 -1.36 -5.74 23.86
C ARG A 81 -1.40 -6.39 22.49
N SER A 82 -2.52 -7.04 22.18
CA SER A 82 -2.78 -7.53 20.84
C SER A 82 -2.81 -6.38 19.84
N PHE A 83 -2.36 -6.64 18.61
CA PHE A 83 -2.52 -5.70 17.51
C PHE A 83 -3.98 -5.33 17.28
N TRP A 84 -4.93 -6.23 17.57
CA TRP A 84 -6.36 -6.03 17.35
C TRP A 84 -7.01 -5.07 18.36
N ASP A 85 -6.46 -5.01 19.58
CA ASP A 85 -7.08 -4.29 20.70
C ASP A 85 -6.56 -2.85 20.86
N ILE A 86 -5.60 -2.41 20.02
CA ILE A 86 -5.08 -1.04 20.12
C ILE A 86 -6.17 -0.04 19.68
N PRO A 87 -6.55 0.92 20.52
CA PRO A 87 -7.58 1.90 20.18
C PRO A 87 -7.10 2.89 19.12
N TYR A 88 -8.04 3.48 18.37
CA TYR A 88 -7.77 4.52 17.37
C TYR A 88 -7.54 5.92 17.97
N HIS A 89 -7.47 6.05 19.29
CA HIS A 89 -7.42 7.35 19.99
C HIS A 89 -5.98 7.76 20.36
N GLY A 90 -5.76 9.09 20.39
CA GLY A 90 -4.50 9.71 20.80
C GLY A 90 -3.58 10.10 19.63
N THR A 91 -2.48 10.77 19.97
CA THR A 91 -1.48 11.21 18.99
C THR A 91 -0.69 10.01 18.46
N MET A 92 -1.03 9.54 17.27
CA MET A 92 -0.32 8.46 16.58
C MET A 92 0.27 8.93 15.26
N SER A 93 1.36 8.28 14.84
CA SER A 93 1.92 8.56 13.52
C SER A 93 0.91 8.15 12.45
N TRP A 94 0.85 8.94 11.39
CA TRP A 94 -0.04 8.65 10.25
C TRP A 94 0.19 7.25 9.69
N SER A 95 1.45 6.79 9.65
CA SER A 95 1.82 5.43 9.26
C SER A 95 1.19 4.36 10.15
N TRP A 96 1.22 4.55 11.48
CA TRP A 96 0.63 3.60 12.41
C TRP A 96 -0.88 3.56 12.29
N TRP A 97 -1.52 4.74 12.23
CA TRP A 97 -2.95 4.85 11.97
C TRP A 97 -3.38 4.11 10.71
N LYS A 98 -2.61 4.26 9.61
CA LYS A 98 -2.88 3.54 8.36
C LYS A 98 -2.75 2.03 8.49
N LEU A 99 -1.81 1.52 9.28
CA LEU A 99 -1.73 0.07 9.54
C LEU A 99 -2.94 -0.42 10.36
N LEU A 100 -3.38 0.34 11.37
CA LEU A 100 -4.55 -0.04 12.17
C LEU A 100 -5.86 -0.02 11.36
N LEU A 101 -5.96 0.87 10.37
CA LEU A 101 -7.11 0.92 9.46
C LEU A 101 -7.22 -0.30 8.55
N LEU A 102 -6.15 -1.08 8.37
CA LEU A 102 -6.17 -2.30 7.55
C LEU A 102 -6.70 -3.52 8.31
N ARG A 103 -6.93 -3.42 9.62
CA ARG A 103 -7.45 -4.53 10.44
C ARG A 103 -8.66 -5.26 9.85
N PRO A 104 -9.77 -4.58 9.46
CA PRO A 104 -10.94 -5.29 8.94
C PRO A 104 -10.59 -6.09 7.68
N LEU A 105 -9.80 -5.52 6.77
CA LEU A 105 -9.35 -6.21 5.57
C LEU A 105 -8.49 -7.43 5.89
N ILE A 106 -7.64 -7.35 6.92
CA ILE A 106 -6.73 -8.45 7.27
C ILE A 106 -7.48 -9.55 8.03
N GLN A 107 -8.48 -9.21 8.86
CA GLN A 107 -9.31 -10.17 9.58
C GLN A 107 -10.08 -11.12 8.65
N GLU A 108 -10.33 -10.74 7.41
CA GLU A 108 -10.94 -11.62 6.41
C GLU A 108 -10.03 -12.80 6.00
N PHE A 109 -8.72 -12.71 6.26
CA PHE A 109 -7.72 -13.68 5.79
C PHE A 109 -6.92 -14.36 6.92
N ILE A 110 -7.26 -14.10 8.18
CA ILE A 110 -6.63 -14.72 9.38
C ILE A 110 -7.65 -15.61 10.05
#